data_AF-A0A7U5S5U4-F1
#
_entry.id   AF-A0A7U5S5U4-F1
#
_cell.length_a   1.000
_cell.length_b   1.000
_cell.length_c   1.000
_cell.angle_alpha   90.00
_cell.angle_beta   90.00
_cell.angle_gamma   90.00
#
_symmetry.space_group_name_H-M   'P 1'
#
loop_
_entity.id
_entity.type
_entity.pdbx_description
1 polymer ?
#
loop_
_entity_poly.entity_id
_entity_poly.type
_entity_poly.pdbx_seq_one_letter_code
_entity_poly.pdbx_strand_id
1 'polypeptide(L)'
;MTNKKKRILHSAEFKAEALKLAEKLGVATAAQHLSLHESQIYGWRKAAKKDTSTSQREKDLAAEVAKLKRQLAEQAEELDIGKKGRHLLREKSKVDSYEFMLEHLLCFSAVRMAKVFGVSRSGFYYWIKHRHKATQREVTRQELDTKVKKAFDNSKGRDGSRRIQKELAENGDSRNVKTIAASMKRQDLTPKAARKFRCTTDSKHKMPVAPNLLAQDFNAEAPNQKWAGDITYVATSEGWLYLAVIIDLYSRQVVGWSMDTRMTATLVCDALSMALFPRGFPEQVIVHSDRGSQYCSKDYRDIITAYNLKQSMSRKGNCWDNACVESFFHSMKVEAIQYEPIMTRDEMRQTLFEYIEVDYNRTRRHSALGYLSPVNFENKNVA
;
A
#
# COMPACT_ATOMS: atom_id res chain seq x y z
N MET A 1 53.43 80.08 -67.42
CA MET A 1 53.83 79.58 -66.09
C MET A 1 52.59 79.39 -65.22
N THR A 2 52.00 78.19 -65.22
CA THR A 2 50.83 77.86 -64.40
C THR A 2 51.28 77.34 -63.05
N ASN A 3 51.12 78.16 -62.01
CA ASN A 3 51.54 77.88 -60.64
C ASN A 3 50.68 76.76 -60.03
N LYS A 4 51.20 75.52 -59.95
CA LYS A 4 50.51 74.39 -59.28
C LYS A 4 50.48 74.66 -57.77
N LYS A 5 49.32 75.07 -57.23
CA LYS A 5 49.10 75.20 -55.78
C LYS A 5 49.28 73.85 -55.09
N LYS A 6 50.20 73.80 -54.11
CA LYS A 6 50.49 72.64 -53.25
C LYS A 6 49.24 72.31 -52.40
N ARG A 7 48.72 71.09 -52.50
CA ARG A 7 47.51 70.66 -51.76
C ARG A 7 47.91 70.37 -50.31
N ILE A 8 47.53 71.24 -49.38
CA ILE A 8 47.83 71.09 -47.96
C ILE A 8 46.90 70.00 -47.37
N LEU A 9 47.49 68.93 -46.83
CA LEU A 9 46.76 67.91 -46.07
C LEU A 9 46.79 68.27 -44.59
N HIS A 10 45.61 68.50 -44.01
CA HIS A 10 45.46 68.79 -42.59
C HIS A 10 45.30 67.48 -41.79
N SER A 11 45.94 67.40 -40.62
CA SER A 11 45.84 66.26 -39.69
C SER A 11 44.42 66.13 -39.12
N ALA A 12 44.07 64.94 -38.61
CA ALA A 12 42.76 64.68 -38.03
C ALA A 12 42.48 65.55 -36.78
N GLU A 13 43.50 65.76 -35.95
CA GLU A 13 43.44 66.61 -34.75
C GLU A 13 43.17 68.06 -35.12
N PHE A 14 43.88 68.59 -36.12
CA PHE A 14 43.67 69.96 -36.61
C PHE A 14 42.26 70.16 -37.17
N LYS A 15 41.72 69.18 -37.90
CA LYS A 15 40.33 69.23 -38.39
C LYS A 15 39.32 69.22 -37.25
N ALA A 16 39.58 68.47 -36.17
CA ALA A 16 38.71 68.41 -35.00
C ALA A 16 38.72 69.73 -34.20
N GLU A 17 39.89 70.35 -34.03
CA GLU A 17 40.01 71.67 -33.39
C GLU A 17 39.37 72.77 -34.25
N ALA A 18 39.56 72.73 -35.57
CA ALA A 18 38.92 73.65 -36.51
C ALA A 18 37.38 73.57 -36.45
N LEU A 19 36.82 72.36 -36.32
CA LEU A 19 35.37 72.17 -36.16
C LEU A 19 34.87 72.67 -34.79
N LYS A 20 35.61 72.47 -33.69
CA LYS A 20 35.28 73.03 -32.37
C LYS A 20 35.32 74.56 -32.36
N LEU A 21 36.29 75.16 -33.03
CA LEU A 21 36.40 76.62 -33.18
C LEU A 21 35.21 77.16 -33.99
N ALA A 22 34.85 76.49 -35.09
CA ALA A 22 33.72 76.84 -35.94
C ALA A 22 32.36 76.71 -35.24
N GLU A 23 32.22 75.80 -34.26
CA GLU A 23 31.01 75.70 -33.44
C GLU A 23 30.85 76.85 -32.43
N LYS A 24 31.96 77.40 -31.92
CA LYS A 24 31.93 78.50 -30.96
C LYS A 24 31.80 79.88 -31.60
N LEU A 25 32.49 80.11 -32.71
CA LEU A 25 32.66 81.44 -33.31
C LEU A 25 31.94 81.60 -34.67
N GLY A 26 31.37 80.53 -35.21
CA GLY A 26 30.80 80.48 -36.55
C GLY A 26 31.83 80.10 -37.63
N VAL A 27 31.34 79.49 -38.72
CA VAL A 27 32.19 78.89 -39.77
C VAL A 27 33.03 79.95 -40.50
N ALA A 28 32.47 81.12 -40.78
CA ALA A 28 33.16 82.22 -41.47
C ALA A 28 34.33 82.78 -40.65
N THR A 29 34.08 83.06 -39.36
CA THR A 29 35.06 83.60 -38.42
C THR A 29 36.19 82.58 -38.15
N ALA A 30 35.85 81.30 -37.98
CA ALA A 30 36.83 80.24 -37.77
C ALA A 30 37.67 79.96 -39.04
N ALA A 31 37.08 80.06 -40.23
CA ALA A 31 37.79 79.95 -41.50
C ALA A 31 38.84 81.07 -41.66
N GLN A 32 38.49 82.31 -41.31
CA GLN A 32 39.42 83.44 -41.33
C GLN A 32 40.56 83.28 -40.32
N HIS A 33 40.25 82.93 -39.06
CA HIS A 33 41.26 82.73 -38.01
C HIS A 33 42.27 81.62 -38.34
N LEU A 34 41.83 80.57 -39.04
CA LEU A 34 42.67 79.42 -39.39
C LEU A 34 43.24 79.49 -40.82
N SER A 35 42.99 80.60 -41.55
CA SER A 35 43.37 80.76 -42.96
C SER A 35 42.89 79.61 -43.87
N LEU A 36 41.66 79.14 -43.63
CA LEU A 36 41.00 78.07 -44.38
C LEU A 36 39.86 78.62 -45.25
N HIS A 37 39.47 77.88 -46.27
CA HIS A 37 38.25 78.20 -47.02
C HIS A 37 37.02 77.60 -46.32
N GLU A 38 35.92 78.34 -46.20
CA GLU A 38 34.70 77.89 -45.50
C GLU A 38 34.20 76.51 -46.00
N SER A 39 34.30 76.26 -47.30
CA SER A 39 33.90 74.99 -47.91
C SER A 39 34.68 73.78 -47.36
N GLN A 40 35.91 73.96 -46.88
CA GLN A 40 36.70 72.90 -46.24
C GLN A 40 36.14 72.56 -44.87
N ILE A 41 35.74 73.56 -44.08
CA ILE A 41 35.11 73.35 -42.77
C ILE A 41 33.73 72.71 -42.93
N TYR A 42 32.92 73.16 -43.90
CA TYR A 42 31.64 72.51 -44.22
C TYR A 42 31.80 71.06 -44.68
N GLY A 43 32.82 70.78 -45.52
CA GLY A 43 33.16 69.43 -45.95
C GLY A 43 33.57 68.53 -44.79
N TRP A 44 34.41 69.02 -43.87
CA TRP A 44 34.81 68.29 -42.67
C TRP A 44 33.65 68.05 -41.71
N ARG A 45 32.74 69.02 -41.56
CA ARG A 45 31.53 68.88 -40.73
C ARG A 45 30.59 67.80 -41.27
N LYS A 46 30.43 67.74 -42.60
CA LYS A 46 29.63 66.72 -43.27
C LYS A 46 30.25 65.32 -43.13
N ALA A 47 31.58 65.21 -43.27
CA ALA A 47 32.30 63.96 -43.06
C ALA A 47 32.21 63.47 -41.60
N ALA A 48 32.45 64.36 -40.62
CA ALA A 48 32.35 64.03 -39.20
C ALA A 48 30.94 63.58 -38.80
N LYS A 49 29.88 64.26 -39.28
CA LYS A 49 28.48 63.83 -39.04
C LYS A 49 28.18 62.46 -39.64
N LYS A 50 28.72 62.15 -40.83
CA LYS A 50 28.55 60.85 -41.49
C LYS A 50 29.27 59.73 -40.72
N ASP A 51 30.49 59.98 -40.22
CA ASP A 51 31.25 59.01 -39.42
C ASP A 51 30.61 58.77 -38.05
N THR A 52 30.11 59.81 -37.37
CA THR A 52 29.36 59.65 -36.11
C THR A 52 28.06 58.87 -36.31
N SER A 53 27.32 59.14 -37.39
CA SER A 53 26.10 58.39 -37.73
C SER A 53 26.38 56.92 -38.06
N THR A 54 27.52 56.63 -38.69
CA THR A 54 27.92 55.25 -39.03
C THR A 54 28.35 54.49 -37.78
N SER A 55 29.16 55.10 -36.92
CA SER A 55 29.60 54.51 -35.65
C SER A 55 28.44 54.25 -34.68
N GLN A 56 27.45 55.15 -34.61
CA GLN A 56 26.26 54.92 -33.79
C GLN A 56 25.44 53.73 -34.31
N ARG A 57 25.23 53.66 -35.63
CA ARG A 57 24.53 52.55 -36.27
C ARG A 57 25.23 51.21 -36.05
N GLU A 58 26.56 51.16 -36.12
CA GLU A 58 27.35 49.97 -35.82
C GLU A 58 27.21 49.53 -34.36
N LYS A 59 27.18 50.47 -33.41
CA LYS A 59 26.93 50.16 -31.99
C LYS A 59 25.53 49.61 -31.75
N ASP A 60 24.51 50.19 -32.40
CA ASP A 60 23.13 49.73 -32.28
C ASP A 60 22.97 48.32 -32.90
N LEU A 61 23.57 48.08 -34.08
CA LEU A 61 23.65 46.75 -34.70
C LEU A 61 24.40 45.74 -33.83
N ALA A 62 25.52 46.13 -33.20
CA ALA A 62 26.26 45.24 -32.30
C ALA A 62 25.45 44.87 -31.06
N ALA A 63 24.70 45.82 -30.49
CA ALA A 63 23.78 45.56 -29.37
C ALA A 63 22.63 44.63 -29.78
N GLU A 64 22.08 44.81 -30.99
CA GLU A 64 21.03 43.97 -31.54
C GLU A 64 21.52 42.54 -31.83
N VAL A 65 22.71 42.40 -32.44
CA VAL A 65 23.36 41.09 -32.65
C VAL A 65 23.64 40.40 -31.32
N ALA A 66 24.09 41.14 -30.30
CA ALA A 66 24.29 40.58 -28.96
C ALA A 66 22.97 40.09 -28.33
N LYS A 67 21.88 40.84 -28.51
CA LYS A 67 20.54 40.46 -28.04
C LYS A 67 20.02 39.22 -28.78
N LEU A 68 20.14 39.17 -30.10
CA LEU A 68 19.72 38.04 -30.93
C LEU A 68 20.52 36.77 -30.62
N LYS A 69 21.85 36.89 -30.45
CA LYS A 69 22.70 35.77 -30.03
C LYS A 69 22.29 35.21 -28.66
N ARG A 70 21.90 36.07 -27.71
CA ARG A 70 21.36 35.62 -26.41
C ARG A 70 20.04 34.89 -26.58
N GLN A 71 19.11 35.43 -27.37
CA GLN A 71 17.82 34.78 -27.63
C GLN A 71 17.98 33.42 -28.31
N LEU A 72 18.90 33.30 -29.28
CA LEU A 72 19.21 32.04 -29.94
C LEU A 72 19.78 31.01 -28.96
N ALA A 73 20.70 31.42 -28.08
CA ALA A 73 21.25 30.54 -27.06
C ALA A 73 20.16 30.07 -26.08
N GLU A 74 19.27 30.97 -25.66
CA GLU A 74 18.14 30.65 -24.79
C GLU A 74 17.17 29.66 -25.44
N GLN A 75 16.79 29.88 -26.71
CA GLN A 75 15.93 28.97 -27.45
C GLN A 75 16.59 27.61 -27.69
N ALA A 76 17.89 27.57 -27.96
CA ALA A 76 18.62 26.32 -28.13
C ALA A 76 18.61 25.48 -26.84
N GLU A 77 18.79 26.12 -25.69
CA GLU A 77 18.72 25.45 -24.39
C GLU A 77 17.30 24.98 -24.05
N GLU A 78 16.27 25.79 -24.31
CA GLU A 78 14.86 25.39 -24.12
C GLU A 78 14.51 24.16 -24.99
N LEU A 79 15.00 24.11 -26.23
CA LEU A 79 14.81 22.96 -27.11
C LEU A 79 15.55 21.71 -26.60
N ASP A 80 16.75 21.86 -26.05
CA ASP A 80 17.51 20.70 -25.51
C ASP A 80 16.87 20.14 -24.23
N ILE A 81 16.41 21.03 -23.33
CA ILE A 81 15.60 20.63 -22.16
C ILE A 81 14.34 19.91 -22.63
N GLY A 82 13.62 20.46 -23.61
CA GLY A 82 12.40 19.87 -24.16
C GLY A 82 12.62 18.52 -24.87
N LYS A 83 13.80 18.28 -25.44
CA LYS A 83 14.17 16.98 -26.02
C LYS A 83 14.41 15.92 -24.93
N LYS A 84 15.16 16.27 -23.88
CA LYS A 84 15.50 15.35 -22.79
C LYS A 84 14.33 15.11 -21.82
N GLY A 85 13.51 16.13 -21.57
CA GLY A 85 12.37 16.12 -20.63
C GLY A 85 10.99 15.94 -21.27
N ARG A 86 10.90 15.57 -22.55
CA ARG A 86 9.62 15.51 -23.29
C ARG A 86 8.54 14.65 -22.61
N HIS A 87 8.95 13.57 -21.94
CA HIS A 87 8.05 12.66 -21.24
C HIS A 87 7.39 13.33 -20.02
N LEU A 88 8.12 14.20 -19.32
CA LEU A 88 7.65 14.93 -18.13
C LEU A 88 6.65 16.06 -18.46
N LEU A 89 6.64 16.54 -19.70
CA LEU A 89 5.66 17.53 -20.16
C LEU A 89 4.27 16.93 -20.40
N ARG A 90 4.16 15.59 -20.45
CA ARG A 90 2.89 14.86 -20.59
C ARG A 90 2.32 14.42 -19.24
N GLU A 91 3.17 14.24 -18.24
CA GLU A 91 2.78 13.85 -16.88
C GLU A 91 2.68 15.07 -15.96
N LYS A 92 1.62 15.14 -15.13
CA LYS A 92 1.37 16.29 -14.24
C LYS A 92 2.12 16.20 -12.89
N SER A 93 3.22 15.45 -12.80
CA SER A 93 3.98 15.31 -11.56
C SER A 93 5.00 16.45 -11.39
N LYS A 94 4.76 17.29 -10.37
CA LYS A 94 5.72 18.34 -9.99
C LYS A 94 7.02 17.75 -9.41
N VAL A 95 6.96 16.57 -8.81
CA VAL A 95 8.11 15.92 -8.17
C VAL A 95 9.09 15.45 -9.25
N ASP A 96 8.60 14.79 -10.29
CA ASP A 96 9.42 14.25 -11.38
C ASP A 96 10.08 15.38 -12.18
N SER A 97 9.38 16.52 -12.34
CA SER A 97 9.95 17.75 -12.88
C SER A 97 11.10 18.29 -12.01
N TYR A 98 10.97 18.23 -10.67
CA TYR A 98 12.04 18.65 -9.76
C TYR A 98 13.20 17.64 -9.71
N GLU A 99 12.95 16.34 -9.85
CA GLU A 99 13.99 15.31 -9.96
C GLU A 99 14.82 15.51 -11.22
N PHE A 100 14.19 15.69 -12.39
CA PHE A 100 14.89 16.01 -13.63
C PHE A 100 15.72 17.30 -13.51
N MET A 101 15.14 18.35 -12.90
CA MET A 101 15.84 19.60 -12.66
C MET A 101 17.10 19.39 -11.83
N LEU A 102 17.04 18.53 -10.80
CA LEU A 102 18.18 18.21 -9.95
C LEU A 102 19.27 17.46 -10.71
N GLU A 103 18.89 16.44 -11.48
CA GLU A 103 19.82 15.63 -12.28
C GLU A 103 20.56 16.45 -13.34
N HIS A 104 19.92 17.49 -13.88
CA HIS A 104 20.45 18.29 -14.98
C HIS A 104 20.92 19.70 -14.57
N LEU A 105 21.11 19.96 -13.27
CA LEU A 105 21.63 21.25 -12.76
C LEU A 105 22.98 21.65 -13.36
N LEU A 106 23.80 20.67 -13.76
CA LEU A 106 25.11 20.91 -14.38
C LEU A 106 25.01 21.21 -15.88
N CYS A 107 23.90 20.85 -16.52
CA CYS A 107 23.70 21.01 -17.96
C CYS A 107 22.84 22.22 -18.31
N PHE A 108 21.89 22.58 -17.45
CA PHE A 108 20.88 23.59 -17.73
C PHE A 108 20.66 24.55 -16.56
N SER A 109 20.24 25.77 -16.88
CA SER A 109 19.83 26.73 -15.85
C SER A 109 18.54 26.29 -15.15
N ALA A 110 18.53 26.31 -13.82
CA ALA A 110 17.34 26.06 -13.01
C ALA A 110 16.18 27.02 -13.34
N VAL A 111 16.48 28.24 -13.80
CA VAL A 111 15.46 29.21 -14.24
C VAL A 111 14.78 28.73 -15.52
N ARG A 112 15.55 28.21 -16.47
CA ARG A 112 15.04 27.75 -17.77
C ARG A 112 14.28 26.45 -17.63
N MET A 113 14.81 25.50 -16.87
CA MET A 113 14.08 24.26 -16.60
C MET A 113 12.74 24.53 -15.90
N ALA A 114 12.71 25.42 -14.89
CA ALA A 114 11.47 25.80 -14.22
C ALA A 114 10.43 26.41 -15.18
N LYS A 115 10.88 27.25 -16.12
CA LYS A 115 10.04 27.85 -17.16
C LYS A 115 9.50 26.80 -18.13
N VAL A 116 10.35 25.89 -18.62
CA VAL A 116 9.97 24.82 -19.57
C VAL A 116 8.96 23.86 -18.95
N PHE A 117 9.15 23.46 -17.70
CA PHE A 117 8.24 22.55 -16.98
C PHE A 117 7.04 23.26 -16.33
N GLY A 118 6.96 24.59 -16.38
CA GLY A 118 5.88 25.36 -15.75
C GLY A 118 5.82 25.25 -14.22
N VAL A 119 6.97 25.03 -13.57
CA VAL A 119 7.10 24.87 -12.11
C VAL A 119 7.76 26.08 -11.46
N SER A 120 7.57 26.26 -10.15
CA SER A 120 8.18 27.36 -9.41
C SER A 120 9.64 27.06 -9.07
N ARG A 121 10.54 28.00 -9.34
CA ARG A 121 11.94 27.96 -8.89
C ARG A 121 12.05 27.91 -7.36
N SER A 122 11.23 28.67 -6.63
CA SER A 122 11.24 28.62 -5.16
C SER A 122 10.71 27.29 -4.65
N GLY A 123 9.77 26.68 -5.38
CA GLY A 123 9.27 25.32 -5.12
C GLY A 123 10.35 24.25 -5.28
N PHE A 124 11.18 24.35 -6.32
CA PHE A 124 12.32 23.45 -6.54
C PHE A 124 13.34 23.49 -5.40
N TYR A 125 13.79 24.67 -4.98
CA TYR A 125 14.73 24.78 -3.86
C TYR A 125 14.12 24.38 -2.51
N TYR A 126 12.83 24.68 -2.30
CA TYR A 126 12.10 24.18 -1.14
C TYR A 126 12.07 22.65 -1.14
N TRP A 127 11.77 22.03 -2.29
CA TRP A 127 11.78 20.59 -2.46
C TRP A 127 13.17 20.01 -2.20
N ILE A 128 14.25 20.55 -2.76
CA ILE A 128 15.63 20.10 -2.46
C ILE A 128 15.91 20.09 -0.96
N LYS A 129 15.55 21.17 -0.25
CA LYS A 129 15.80 21.32 1.18
C LYS A 129 15.02 20.32 2.04
N HIS A 130 13.90 19.80 1.54
CA HIS A 130 12.98 18.94 2.28
C HIS A 130 12.86 17.52 1.70
N ARG A 131 13.49 17.21 0.55
CA ARG A 131 13.34 15.91 -0.13
C ARG A 131 13.83 14.73 0.69
N HIS A 132 14.77 14.97 1.61
CA HIS A 132 15.32 13.96 2.51
C HIS A 132 14.71 14.02 3.91
N LYS A 133 13.83 14.99 4.20
CA LYS A 133 13.15 15.07 5.47
C LYS A 133 11.92 14.18 5.39
N ALA A 134 11.92 13.10 6.17
CA ALA A 134 10.71 12.33 6.39
C ALA A 134 9.62 13.30 6.88
N THR A 135 8.52 13.39 6.14
CA THR A 135 7.39 14.20 6.57
C THR A 135 6.86 13.58 7.86
N GLN A 136 6.35 14.36 8.83
CA GLN A 136 5.72 13.79 10.03
C GLN A 136 4.69 12.70 9.70
N ARG A 137 3.99 12.87 8.57
CA ARG A 137 3.06 11.90 8.00
C ARG A 137 3.71 10.57 7.62
N GLU A 138 4.93 10.58 7.11
CA GLU A 138 5.68 9.38 6.74
C GLU A 138 6.18 8.64 7.97
N VAL A 139 6.64 9.37 8.98
CA VAL A 139 7.03 8.80 10.29
C VAL A 139 5.84 8.10 10.94
N THR A 140 4.70 8.78 11.10
CA THR A 140 3.49 8.17 11.65
C THR A 140 2.99 6.98 10.81
N ARG A 141 3.21 7.02 9.48
CA ARG A 141 2.87 5.90 8.60
C ARG A 141 3.78 4.69 8.84
N GLN A 142 5.09 4.90 9.01
CA GLN A 142 6.07 3.84 9.31
C GLN A 142 5.83 3.23 10.70
N GLU A 143 5.46 4.05 11.69
CA GLU A 143 5.06 3.57 13.01
C GLU A 143 3.83 2.66 12.92
N LEU A 144 2.81 3.08 12.15
CA LEU A 144 1.63 2.26 11.92
C LEU A 144 2.00 0.96 11.18
N ASP A 145 2.85 1.04 10.16
CA ASP A 145 3.28 -0.12 9.38
C ASP A 145 3.97 -1.16 10.28
N THR A 146 4.86 -0.70 11.18
CA THR A 146 5.50 -1.55 12.20
C THR A 146 4.48 -2.23 13.13
N LYS A 147 3.48 -1.48 13.63
CA LYS A 147 2.43 -2.03 14.51
C LYS A 147 1.57 -3.06 13.78
N VAL A 148 1.17 -2.78 12.53
CA VAL A 148 0.40 -3.70 11.69
C VAL A 148 1.18 -4.98 11.41
N LYS A 149 2.48 -4.85 11.09
CA LYS A 149 3.34 -6.00 10.87
C LYS A 149 3.48 -6.87 12.11
N LYS A 150 3.70 -6.26 13.28
CA LYS A 150 3.76 -6.98 14.56
C LYS A 150 2.48 -7.75 14.84
N ALA A 151 1.31 -7.13 14.67
CA ALA A 151 0.02 -7.80 14.84
C ALA A 151 -0.16 -8.97 13.84
N PHE A 152 0.21 -8.76 12.58
CA PHE A 152 0.16 -9.81 11.55
C PHE A 152 1.08 -10.99 11.87
N ASP A 153 2.32 -10.72 12.27
CA ASP A 153 3.32 -11.75 12.62
C ASP A 153 2.89 -12.51 13.89
N ASN A 154 2.37 -11.81 14.91
CA ASN A 154 1.78 -12.43 16.11
C ASN A 154 0.62 -13.39 15.76
N SER A 155 -0.18 -13.05 14.73
CA SER A 155 -1.26 -13.90 14.24
C SER A 155 -0.79 -15.07 13.35
N LYS A 156 0.54 -15.30 13.22
CA LYS A 156 1.14 -16.29 12.30
C LYS A 156 0.69 -16.10 10.84
N GLY A 157 0.44 -14.84 10.45
CA GLY A 157 -0.04 -14.47 9.11
C GLY A 157 -1.48 -14.88 8.79
N ARG A 158 -2.31 -15.14 9.81
CA ARG A 158 -3.71 -15.58 9.62
C ARG A 158 -4.68 -14.41 9.58
N ASP A 159 -4.38 -13.32 10.27
CA ASP A 159 -5.33 -12.22 10.45
C ASP A 159 -5.31 -11.21 9.31
N GLY A 160 -6.51 -10.92 8.80
CA GLY A 160 -6.74 -9.84 7.85
C GLY A 160 -6.97 -8.49 8.51
N SER A 161 -7.11 -7.45 7.68
CA SER A 161 -7.26 -6.05 8.10
C SER A 161 -8.33 -5.79 9.17
N ARG A 162 -9.45 -6.53 9.16
CA ARG A 162 -10.52 -6.39 10.16
C ARG A 162 -10.12 -6.86 11.56
N ARG A 163 -9.41 -8.00 11.66
CA ARG A 163 -8.98 -8.55 12.96
C ARG A 163 -7.81 -7.75 13.53
N ILE A 164 -6.84 -7.39 12.69
CA ILE A 164 -5.74 -6.50 13.06
C ILE A 164 -6.28 -5.15 13.56
N GLN A 165 -7.31 -4.59 12.90
CA GLN A 165 -7.93 -3.36 13.37
C GLN A 165 -8.49 -3.48 14.79
N LYS A 166 -9.08 -4.63 15.14
CA LYS A 166 -9.62 -4.87 16.49
C LYS A 166 -8.52 -5.05 17.52
N GLU A 167 -7.47 -5.79 17.19
CA GLU A 167 -6.28 -5.92 18.04
C GLU A 167 -5.62 -4.56 18.32
N LEU A 168 -5.42 -3.73 17.29
CA LEU A 168 -4.84 -2.40 17.48
C LEU A 168 -5.77 -1.48 18.28
N ALA A 169 -7.09 -1.56 18.06
CA ALA A 169 -8.05 -0.78 18.83
C ALA A 169 -8.05 -1.15 20.32
N GLU A 170 -7.90 -2.43 20.67
CA GLU A 170 -7.76 -2.88 22.07
C GLU A 170 -6.46 -2.39 22.71
N ASN A 171 -5.40 -2.24 21.92
CA ASN A 171 -4.12 -1.67 22.37
C ASN A 171 -4.07 -0.13 22.34
N GLY A 172 -5.23 0.55 22.17
CA GLY A 172 -5.35 2.01 22.18
C GLY A 172 -5.09 2.71 20.84
N ASP A 173 -4.76 1.97 19.78
CA ASP A 173 -4.47 2.50 18.43
C ASP A 173 -5.66 2.27 17.47
N SER A 174 -6.77 2.95 17.73
CA SER A 174 -7.95 2.83 16.88
C SER A 174 -7.74 3.51 15.51
N ARG A 175 -7.80 2.71 14.44
CA ARG A 175 -7.70 3.16 13.04
C ARG A 175 -8.84 2.59 12.20
N ASN A 176 -9.12 3.23 11.07
CA ASN A 176 -10.06 2.70 10.09
C ASN A 176 -9.49 1.43 9.42
N VAL A 177 -10.35 0.44 9.16
CA VAL A 177 -9.98 -0.81 8.47
C VAL A 177 -9.30 -0.54 7.12
N LYS A 178 -9.71 0.49 6.37
CA LYS A 178 -9.08 0.87 5.09
C LYS A 178 -7.63 1.33 5.29
N THR A 179 -7.34 2.00 6.39
CA THR A 179 -5.98 2.45 6.72
C THR A 179 -5.08 1.24 7.02
N ILE A 180 -5.59 0.26 7.77
CA ILE A 180 -4.89 -1.00 8.02
C ILE A 180 -4.71 -1.80 6.73
N ALA A 181 -5.75 -1.92 5.90
CA ALA A 181 -5.65 -2.60 4.61
C ALA A 181 -4.62 -1.94 3.67
N ALA A 182 -4.56 -0.60 3.64
CA ALA A 182 -3.55 0.12 2.88
C ALA A 182 -2.13 -0.11 3.44
N SER A 183 -1.98 -0.24 4.76
CA SER A 183 -0.72 -0.61 5.42
C SER A 183 -0.27 -2.02 5.05
N MET A 184 -1.18 -3.01 5.16
CA MET A 184 -0.90 -4.38 4.75
C MET A 184 -0.47 -4.45 3.29
N LYS A 185 -1.17 -3.73 2.40
CA LYS A 185 -0.83 -3.67 0.97
C LYS A 185 0.55 -3.05 0.70
N ARG A 186 0.97 -2.03 1.45
CA ARG A 186 2.31 -1.43 1.29
C ARG A 186 3.44 -2.38 1.72
N GLN A 187 3.14 -3.30 2.62
CA GLN A 187 4.09 -4.24 3.21
C GLN A 187 3.96 -5.65 2.62
N ASP A 188 3.16 -5.80 1.56
CA ASP A 188 2.84 -7.08 0.91
C ASP A 188 2.33 -8.18 1.87
N LEU A 189 1.66 -7.78 2.95
CA LEU A 189 1.09 -8.68 3.94
C LEU A 189 -0.24 -9.25 3.43
N THR A 190 -0.24 -10.54 3.10
CA THR A 190 -1.43 -11.26 2.64
C THR A 190 -1.79 -12.37 3.63
N PRO A 191 -2.98 -12.33 4.24
CA PRO A 191 -3.39 -13.38 5.17
C PRO A 191 -3.57 -14.73 4.44
N LYS A 192 -3.33 -15.83 5.15
CA LYS A 192 -3.58 -17.19 4.65
C LYS A 192 -5.01 -17.28 4.10
N ALA A 193 -5.14 -17.54 2.79
CA ALA A 193 -6.41 -17.49 2.08
C ALA A 193 -6.92 -18.89 1.73
N ALA A 194 -8.23 -19.06 1.85
CA ALA A 194 -8.86 -20.33 1.55
C ALA A 194 -9.08 -20.56 0.06
N ARG A 195 -8.93 -21.80 -0.40
CA ARG A 195 -9.47 -22.26 -1.69
C ARG A 195 -10.94 -22.66 -1.56
N LYS A 196 -11.69 -22.59 -2.67
CA LYS A 196 -13.12 -22.98 -2.73
C LYS A 196 -13.34 -24.42 -2.21
N PHE A 197 -14.37 -24.56 -1.39
CA PHE A 197 -14.82 -25.82 -0.78
C PHE A 197 -15.35 -26.83 -1.81
N ARG A 198 -15.21 -28.13 -1.51
CA ARG A 198 -15.89 -29.26 -2.18
C ARG A 198 -16.57 -30.13 -1.12
N CYS A 199 -17.84 -30.47 -1.33
CA CYS A 199 -18.64 -31.33 -0.45
C CYS A 199 -18.21 -32.82 -0.58
N THR A 200 -18.06 -33.54 0.54
CA THR A 200 -17.47 -34.90 0.56
C THR A 200 -18.25 -35.97 1.35
N THR A 201 -19.53 -35.78 1.73
CA THR A 201 -20.22 -36.75 2.60
C THR A 201 -21.23 -37.63 1.85
N ASP A 202 -21.04 -38.96 1.92
CA ASP A 202 -22.04 -39.98 1.54
C ASP A 202 -22.81 -40.44 2.78
N SER A 203 -24.14 -40.27 2.77
CA SER A 203 -25.04 -40.44 3.93
C SER A 203 -25.94 -41.68 3.81
N LYS A 204 -25.46 -42.75 3.16
CA LYS A 204 -26.22 -43.99 2.94
C LYS A 204 -25.83 -45.11 3.92
N HIS A 205 -26.53 -45.22 5.06
CA HIS A 205 -26.46 -46.39 5.95
C HIS A 205 -27.83 -46.79 6.51
N LYS A 206 -27.96 -48.03 7.04
CA LYS A 206 -29.23 -48.58 7.59
C LYS A 206 -29.41 -48.37 9.11
N MET A 207 -28.51 -47.67 9.78
CA MET A 207 -28.58 -47.47 11.24
C MET A 207 -29.62 -46.43 11.68
N PRO A 208 -30.06 -46.47 12.95
CA PRO A 208 -31.08 -45.56 13.48
C PRO A 208 -30.62 -44.10 13.40
N VAL A 209 -31.49 -43.22 12.91
CA VAL A 209 -31.21 -41.79 12.74
C VAL A 209 -32.07 -40.99 13.72
N ALA A 210 -31.47 -40.06 14.46
CA ALA A 210 -32.17 -39.16 15.37
C ALA A 210 -32.93 -38.02 14.62
N PRO A 211 -33.99 -37.44 15.20
CA PRO A 211 -34.65 -36.27 14.62
C PRO A 211 -33.71 -35.05 14.56
N ASN A 212 -33.94 -34.13 13.62
CA ASN A 212 -33.20 -32.87 13.54
C ASN A 212 -33.81 -31.85 14.51
N LEU A 213 -33.28 -31.79 15.74
CA LEU A 213 -33.68 -30.84 16.78
C LEU A 213 -33.01 -29.46 16.60
N LEU A 214 -31.86 -29.38 15.94
CA LEU A 214 -31.14 -28.12 15.70
C LEU A 214 -31.84 -27.27 14.63
N ALA A 215 -32.33 -27.89 13.55
CA ALA A 215 -33.07 -27.26 12.46
C ALA A 215 -32.44 -25.95 11.92
N GLN A 216 -31.10 -25.89 11.87
CA GLN A 216 -30.29 -24.72 11.46
C GLN A 216 -30.34 -23.53 12.41
N ASP A 217 -30.93 -23.68 13.59
CA ASP A 217 -30.83 -22.70 14.67
C ASP A 217 -29.50 -22.89 15.43
N PHE A 218 -28.46 -22.29 14.88
CA PHE A 218 -27.12 -22.25 15.46
C PHE A 218 -26.99 -21.23 16.61
N ASN A 219 -28.08 -20.59 17.03
CA ASN A 219 -28.06 -19.66 18.15
C ASN A 219 -28.23 -20.43 19.46
N ALA A 220 -27.49 -20.03 20.48
CA ALA A 220 -27.64 -20.51 21.85
C ALA A 220 -27.56 -19.29 22.77
N GLU A 221 -28.31 -19.29 23.86
CA GLU A 221 -28.40 -18.16 24.79
C GLU A 221 -27.43 -18.31 25.98
N ALA A 222 -27.06 -19.56 26.29
CA ALA A 222 -26.12 -19.90 27.35
C ALA A 222 -25.20 -21.05 26.92
N PRO A 223 -24.02 -21.21 27.57
CA PRO A 223 -23.15 -22.36 27.35
C PRO A 223 -23.89 -23.68 27.57
N ASN A 224 -23.40 -24.74 26.92
CA ASN A 224 -23.90 -26.10 27.09
C ASN A 224 -25.39 -26.30 26.77
N GLN A 225 -26.02 -25.43 25.97
CA GLN A 225 -27.38 -25.68 25.47
C GLN A 225 -27.37 -26.54 24.20
N LYS A 226 -26.43 -26.25 23.30
CA LYS A 226 -26.31 -26.90 21.99
C LYS A 226 -24.85 -27.09 21.62
N TRP A 227 -24.47 -28.33 21.42
CA TRP A 227 -23.17 -28.74 20.90
C TRP A 227 -23.32 -29.29 19.48
N ALA A 228 -22.39 -28.96 18.59
CA ALA A 228 -22.32 -29.51 17.24
C ALA A 228 -21.02 -30.29 17.05
N GLY A 229 -21.12 -31.49 16.49
CA GLY A 229 -19.99 -32.38 16.25
C GLY A 229 -19.88 -32.83 14.80
N ASP A 230 -18.65 -33.08 14.37
CA ASP A 230 -18.35 -33.65 13.06
C ASP A 230 -16.96 -34.28 13.04
N ILE A 231 -16.66 -35.04 11.99
CA ILE A 231 -15.36 -35.64 11.72
C ILE A 231 -14.78 -35.03 10.44
N THR A 232 -13.50 -34.69 10.49
CA THR A 232 -12.70 -34.42 9.30
C THR A 232 -11.50 -35.36 9.25
N TYR A 233 -10.91 -35.49 8.07
CA TYR A 233 -9.60 -36.10 7.89
C TYR A 233 -8.58 -35.09 7.37
N VAL A 234 -7.32 -35.31 7.71
CA VAL A 234 -6.16 -34.53 7.26
C VAL A 234 -5.08 -35.49 6.75
N ALA A 235 -4.41 -35.10 5.67
CA ALA A 235 -3.36 -35.91 5.05
C ALA A 235 -2.04 -35.72 5.81
N THR A 236 -1.33 -36.81 6.08
CA THR A 236 0.03 -36.82 6.63
C THR A 236 0.96 -37.67 5.75
N SER A 237 2.25 -37.66 6.02
CA SER A 237 3.24 -38.52 5.33
C SER A 237 3.02 -40.01 5.58
N GLU A 238 2.20 -40.38 6.58
CA GLU A 238 1.98 -41.75 7.03
C GLU A 238 0.54 -42.25 6.75
N GLY A 239 -0.25 -41.44 6.04
CA GLY A 239 -1.64 -41.71 5.68
C GLY A 239 -2.61 -40.68 6.27
N TRP A 240 -3.87 -41.07 6.42
CA TRP A 240 -4.88 -40.18 7.00
C TRP A 240 -4.78 -40.14 8.53
N LEU A 241 -5.05 -38.95 9.08
CA LEU A 241 -5.39 -38.73 10.48
C LEU A 241 -6.82 -38.16 10.53
N TYR A 242 -7.69 -38.79 11.31
CA TYR A 242 -9.06 -38.37 11.53
C TYR A 242 -9.13 -37.52 12.80
N LEU A 243 -9.92 -36.45 12.75
CA LEU A 243 -10.17 -35.52 13.84
C LEU A 243 -11.69 -35.41 14.03
N ALA A 244 -12.17 -35.78 15.21
CA ALA A 244 -13.53 -35.45 15.65
C ALA A 244 -13.48 -34.22 16.55
N VAL A 245 -14.46 -33.32 16.42
CA VAL A 245 -14.61 -32.14 17.27
C VAL A 245 -16.03 -32.03 17.79
N ILE A 246 -16.18 -31.39 18.95
CA ILE A 246 -17.43 -30.96 19.56
C ILE A 246 -17.30 -29.45 19.83
N ILE A 247 -18.19 -28.66 19.25
CA ILE A 247 -18.20 -27.20 19.34
C ILE A 247 -19.43 -26.75 20.13
N ASP A 248 -19.23 -25.94 21.17
CA ASP A 248 -20.34 -25.24 21.81
C ASP A 248 -20.83 -24.10 20.91
N LEU A 249 -22.11 -24.12 20.53
CA LEU A 249 -22.67 -23.14 19.62
C LEU A 249 -22.83 -21.75 20.24
N TYR A 250 -22.84 -21.64 21.57
CA TYR A 250 -22.89 -20.37 22.30
C TYR A 250 -21.60 -19.57 22.09
N SER A 251 -20.46 -20.13 22.51
CA SER A 251 -19.15 -19.46 22.48
C SER A 251 -18.34 -19.79 21.23
N ARG A 252 -18.80 -20.71 20.38
CA ARG A 252 -18.04 -21.28 19.24
C ARG A 252 -16.76 -21.98 19.66
N GLN A 253 -16.59 -22.28 20.95
CA GLN A 253 -15.43 -22.96 21.48
C GLN A 253 -15.45 -24.43 21.08
N VAL A 254 -14.31 -24.96 20.64
CA VAL A 254 -14.13 -26.42 20.57
C VAL A 254 -13.96 -26.91 21.99
N VAL A 255 -14.97 -27.58 22.53
CA VAL A 255 -15.03 -28.03 23.93
C VAL A 255 -14.54 -29.46 24.11
N GLY A 256 -14.52 -30.25 23.03
CA GLY A 256 -13.91 -31.58 23.02
C GLY A 256 -13.44 -31.94 21.63
N TRP A 257 -12.40 -32.77 21.55
CA TRP A 257 -11.86 -33.26 20.29
C TRP A 257 -11.11 -34.58 20.52
N SER A 258 -10.94 -35.37 19.46
CA SER A 258 -10.14 -36.59 19.50
C SER A 258 -9.52 -36.86 18.13
N MET A 259 -8.37 -37.54 18.11
CA MET A 259 -7.62 -37.83 16.89
C MET A 259 -7.21 -39.31 16.82
N ASP A 260 -7.52 -39.96 15.70
CA ASP A 260 -7.16 -41.37 15.48
C ASP A 260 -6.75 -41.60 14.01
N THR A 261 -5.95 -42.63 13.79
CA THR A 261 -5.64 -43.19 12.47
C THR A 261 -6.84 -43.84 11.77
N ARG A 262 -7.92 -44.14 12.51
CA ARG A 262 -9.13 -44.80 12.00
C ARG A 262 -10.40 -44.03 12.36
N MET A 263 -11.37 -44.05 11.45
CA MET A 263 -12.68 -43.42 11.66
C MET A 263 -13.64 -44.36 12.43
N THR A 264 -13.43 -44.50 13.74
CA THR A 264 -14.17 -45.43 14.62
C THR A 264 -15.27 -44.72 15.43
N ALA A 265 -16.15 -45.50 16.08
CA ALA A 265 -17.10 -44.95 17.06
C ALA A 265 -16.35 -44.39 18.30
N THR A 266 -15.26 -45.03 18.71
CA THR A 266 -14.40 -44.57 19.81
C THR A 266 -13.92 -43.14 19.61
N LEU A 267 -13.53 -42.76 18.38
CA LEU A 267 -13.11 -41.40 18.05
C LEU A 267 -14.16 -40.33 18.45
N VAL A 268 -15.44 -40.55 18.15
CA VAL A 268 -16.50 -39.59 18.50
C VAL A 268 -16.92 -39.68 19.96
N CYS A 269 -16.84 -40.88 20.57
CA CYS A 269 -17.08 -41.08 22.00
C CYS A 269 -16.05 -40.36 22.86
N ASP A 270 -14.77 -40.43 22.49
CA ASP A 270 -13.67 -39.76 23.19
C ASP A 270 -13.82 -38.23 23.10
N ALA A 271 -14.15 -37.70 21.92
CA ALA A 271 -14.39 -36.27 21.74
C ALA A 271 -15.59 -35.78 22.59
N LEU A 272 -16.67 -36.56 22.67
CA LEU A 272 -17.82 -36.23 23.52
C LEU A 272 -17.48 -36.32 25.01
N SER A 273 -16.72 -37.33 25.42
CA SER A 273 -16.28 -37.50 26.81
C SER A 273 -15.35 -36.35 27.24
N MET A 274 -14.44 -35.93 26.35
CA MET A 274 -13.60 -34.75 26.55
C MET A 274 -14.42 -33.46 26.66
N ALA A 275 -15.55 -33.33 25.96
CA ALA A 275 -16.44 -32.18 26.12
C ALA A 275 -17.18 -32.18 27.45
N LEU A 276 -17.65 -33.35 27.91
CA LEU A 276 -18.43 -33.49 29.14
C LEU A 276 -17.61 -33.20 30.41
N PHE A 277 -16.39 -33.75 30.50
CA PHE A 277 -15.63 -33.75 31.75
C PHE A 277 -15.27 -32.33 32.25
N PRO A 278 -14.66 -31.43 31.44
CA PRO A 278 -14.35 -30.07 31.87
C PRO A 278 -15.59 -29.20 32.09
N ARG A 279 -16.74 -29.59 31.51
CA ARG A 279 -18.02 -28.86 31.59
C ARG A 279 -18.89 -29.30 32.76
N GLY A 280 -18.44 -30.26 33.57
CA GLY A 280 -19.17 -30.74 34.75
C GLY A 280 -20.41 -31.59 34.42
N PHE A 281 -20.39 -32.31 33.29
CA PHE A 281 -21.47 -33.21 32.86
C PHE A 281 -22.85 -32.52 32.77
N PRO A 282 -23.01 -31.49 31.94
CA PRO A 282 -24.30 -30.83 31.76
C PRO A 282 -25.34 -31.79 31.18
N GLU A 283 -26.56 -31.72 31.68
CA GLU A 283 -27.69 -32.51 31.19
C GLU A 283 -28.53 -31.74 30.16
N GLN A 284 -29.37 -32.46 29.41
CA GLN A 284 -30.33 -31.91 28.44
C GLN A 284 -29.70 -31.16 27.26
N VAL A 285 -28.37 -31.16 27.13
CA VAL A 285 -27.64 -30.54 26.02
C VAL A 285 -28.04 -31.20 24.71
N ILE A 286 -28.36 -30.39 23.71
CA ILE A 286 -28.58 -30.88 22.34
C ILE A 286 -27.22 -31.19 21.73
N VAL A 287 -26.96 -32.44 21.38
CA VAL A 287 -25.74 -32.86 20.67
C VAL A 287 -26.10 -33.13 19.22
N HIS A 288 -25.76 -32.20 18.34
CA HIS A 288 -26.04 -32.26 16.91
C HIS A 288 -24.86 -32.85 16.13
N SER A 289 -25.11 -33.82 15.26
CA SER A 289 -24.11 -34.37 14.35
C SER A 289 -24.70 -34.63 12.96
N ASP A 290 -23.84 -34.99 12.01
CA ASP A 290 -24.32 -35.59 10.77
C ASP A 290 -24.89 -37.01 10.99
N ARG A 291 -25.29 -37.66 9.89
CA ARG A 291 -25.74 -39.06 9.90
C ARG A 291 -24.57 -40.02 9.68
N GLY A 292 -23.41 -39.74 10.25
CA GLY A 292 -22.27 -40.62 10.23
C GLY A 292 -22.55 -41.91 11.00
N SER A 293 -21.99 -43.02 10.52
CA SER A 293 -22.13 -44.32 11.16
C SER A 293 -21.70 -44.36 12.63
N GLN A 294 -20.71 -43.54 12.95
CA GLN A 294 -20.06 -43.40 14.25
C GLN A 294 -21.03 -42.81 15.27
N TYR A 295 -21.78 -41.76 14.88
CA TYR A 295 -22.80 -41.11 15.72
C TYR A 295 -24.06 -41.97 15.93
N CYS A 296 -24.31 -42.93 15.02
CA CYS A 296 -25.41 -43.89 15.16
C CYS A 296 -25.05 -45.16 15.95
N SER A 297 -23.79 -45.29 16.38
CA SER A 297 -23.28 -46.47 17.08
C SER A 297 -23.99 -46.70 18.42
N LYS A 298 -23.93 -47.93 18.93
CA LYS A 298 -24.47 -48.25 20.26
C LYS A 298 -23.70 -47.49 21.34
N ASP A 299 -22.37 -47.55 21.31
CA ASP A 299 -21.51 -46.91 22.31
C ASP A 299 -21.76 -45.41 22.42
N TYR A 300 -21.95 -44.71 21.29
CA TYR A 300 -22.26 -43.28 21.31
C TYR A 300 -23.64 -43.00 21.92
N ARG A 301 -24.66 -43.80 21.57
CA ARG A 301 -26.02 -43.66 22.15
C ARG A 301 -26.06 -44.02 23.63
N ASP A 302 -25.22 -44.94 24.08
CA ASP A 302 -25.09 -45.31 25.48
C ASP A 302 -24.54 -44.10 26.28
N ILE A 303 -23.55 -43.37 25.77
CA ILE A 303 -23.07 -42.10 26.38
C ILE A 303 -24.17 -41.04 26.40
N ILE A 304 -24.87 -40.82 25.27
CA ILE A 304 -25.99 -39.86 25.19
C ILE A 304 -27.04 -40.16 26.27
N THR A 305 -27.39 -41.43 26.44
CA THR A 305 -28.42 -41.85 27.41
C THR A 305 -27.91 -41.74 28.84
N ALA A 306 -26.66 -42.16 29.11
CA ALA A 306 -26.06 -42.15 30.44
C ALA A 306 -25.94 -40.74 31.03
N TYR A 307 -25.67 -39.73 30.19
CA TYR A 307 -25.54 -38.33 30.62
C TYR A 307 -26.76 -37.46 30.29
N ASN A 308 -27.92 -38.07 30.02
CA ASN A 308 -29.19 -37.39 29.81
C ASN A 308 -29.13 -36.30 28.70
N LEU A 309 -28.41 -36.58 27.61
CA LEU A 309 -28.21 -35.67 26.47
C LEU A 309 -29.29 -35.86 25.40
N LYS A 310 -29.51 -34.84 24.57
CA LYS A 310 -30.48 -34.86 23.46
C LYS A 310 -29.77 -35.01 22.13
N GLN A 311 -29.72 -36.22 21.59
CA GLN A 311 -29.13 -36.43 20.27
C GLN A 311 -29.99 -35.80 19.17
N SER A 312 -29.34 -35.05 18.29
CA SER A 312 -29.91 -34.47 17.09
C SER A 312 -29.07 -34.86 15.88
N MET A 313 -29.69 -35.17 14.74
CA MET A 313 -28.94 -35.44 13.50
C MET A 313 -29.44 -34.61 12.32
N SER A 314 -28.52 -34.22 11.43
CA SER A 314 -28.83 -33.47 10.20
C SER A 314 -29.81 -34.21 9.28
N ARG A 315 -30.40 -33.50 8.31
CA ARG A 315 -31.15 -34.13 7.23
C ARG A 315 -30.20 -34.80 6.24
N LYS A 316 -30.68 -35.87 5.59
CA LYS A 316 -29.90 -36.59 4.57
C LYS A 316 -29.50 -35.61 3.45
N GLY A 317 -28.21 -35.51 3.17
CA GLY A 317 -27.67 -34.67 2.08
C GLY A 317 -27.75 -33.16 2.33
N ASN A 318 -27.89 -32.70 3.58
CA ASN A 318 -27.96 -31.28 3.90
C ASN A 318 -26.71 -30.79 4.66
N CYS A 319 -25.73 -30.26 3.92
CA CYS A 319 -24.49 -29.70 4.50
C CYS A 319 -24.74 -28.45 5.36
N TRP A 320 -25.84 -27.73 5.11
CA TRP A 320 -26.17 -26.52 5.87
C TRP A 320 -26.50 -26.78 7.33
N ASP A 321 -26.93 -28.00 7.68
CA ASP A 321 -27.29 -28.35 9.06
C ASP A 321 -26.06 -28.41 10.00
N ASN A 322 -24.83 -28.49 9.45
CA ASN A 322 -23.59 -28.51 10.23
C ASN A 322 -22.61 -27.38 9.89
N ALA A 323 -23.11 -26.29 9.30
CA ALA A 323 -22.29 -25.20 8.76
C ALA A 323 -21.30 -24.59 9.77
N CYS A 324 -21.61 -24.60 11.07
CA CYS A 324 -20.69 -24.12 12.11
C CYS A 324 -19.41 -24.95 12.17
N VAL A 325 -19.53 -26.29 12.16
CA VAL A 325 -18.37 -27.19 12.24
C VAL A 325 -17.62 -27.21 10.91
N GLU A 326 -18.33 -27.15 9.78
CA GLU A 326 -17.71 -27.01 8.47
C GLU A 326 -16.85 -25.73 8.37
N SER A 327 -17.37 -24.60 8.89
CA SER A 327 -16.63 -23.33 8.93
C SER A 327 -15.38 -23.42 9.82
N PHE A 328 -15.44 -24.17 10.92
CA PHE A 328 -14.28 -24.44 11.77
C PHE A 328 -13.23 -25.24 11.00
N PHE A 329 -13.60 -26.39 10.43
CA PHE A 329 -12.66 -27.23 9.68
C PHE A 329 -12.03 -26.51 8.50
N HIS A 330 -12.80 -25.67 7.82
CA HIS A 330 -12.30 -24.82 6.76
C HIS A 330 -11.22 -23.86 7.28
N SER A 331 -11.51 -23.14 8.37
CA SER A 331 -10.54 -22.22 8.99
C SER A 331 -9.28 -22.97 9.43
N MET A 332 -9.44 -24.10 10.11
CA MET A 332 -8.35 -24.94 10.59
C MET A 332 -7.44 -25.42 9.46
N LYS A 333 -8.00 -25.99 8.38
CA LYS A 333 -7.21 -26.49 7.25
C LYS A 333 -6.43 -25.37 6.57
N VAL A 334 -7.01 -24.17 6.45
CA VAL A 334 -6.34 -23.02 5.82
C VAL A 334 -5.24 -22.44 6.71
N GLU A 335 -5.56 -22.24 7.98
CA GLU A 335 -4.71 -21.51 8.92
C GLU A 335 -3.57 -22.37 9.49
N ALA A 336 -3.79 -23.68 9.65
CA ALA A 336 -2.86 -24.61 10.30
C ALA A 336 -2.20 -25.64 9.35
N ILE A 337 -2.73 -25.88 8.14
CA ILE A 337 -2.27 -27.01 7.30
C ILE A 337 -1.86 -26.58 5.89
N GLN A 338 -2.67 -25.78 5.19
CA GLN A 338 -2.57 -25.57 3.74
C GLN A 338 -1.21 -25.07 3.24
N TYR A 339 -0.48 -24.33 4.07
CA TYR A 339 0.79 -23.70 3.72
C TYR A 339 1.99 -24.29 4.49
N GLU A 340 1.77 -25.37 5.21
CA GLU A 340 2.81 -26.05 5.99
C GLU A 340 3.39 -27.24 5.21
N PRO A 341 4.63 -27.67 5.50
CA PRO A 341 5.20 -28.88 4.91
C PRO A 341 4.37 -30.12 5.28
N ILE A 342 4.55 -31.21 4.52
CA ILE A 342 3.92 -32.50 4.85
C ILE A 342 4.47 -32.98 6.19
N MET A 343 3.58 -33.13 7.16
CA MET A 343 3.88 -33.57 8.52
C MET A 343 3.69 -35.07 8.68
N THR A 344 4.40 -35.67 9.65
CA THR A 344 4.07 -36.97 10.25
C THR A 344 2.76 -36.90 11.05
N ARG A 345 2.20 -38.04 11.47
CA ARG A 345 1.00 -38.03 12.33
C ARG A 345 1.22 -37.32 13.66
N ASP A 346 2.39 -37.47 14.26
CA ASP A 346 2.66 -36.88 15.57
C ASP A 346 2.84 -35.37 15.50
N GLU A 347 3.54 -34.87 14.47
CA GLU A 347 3.61 -33.43 14.19
C GLU A 347 2.24 -32.84 13.87
N MET A 348 1.42 -33.55 13.09
CA MET A 348 0.04 -33.12 12.79
C MET A 348 -0.82 -33.09 14.05
N ARG A 349 -0.70 -34.06 14.96
CA ARG A 349 -1.40 -34.06 16.25
C ARG A 349 -1.03 -32.85 17.10
N GLN A 350 0.26 -32.53 17.22
CA GLN A 350 0.73 -31.36 17.96
C GLN A 350 0.24 -30.07 17.32
N THR A 351 0.29 -29.96 15.99
CA THR A 351 -0.18 -28.79 15.24
C THR A 351 -1.68 -28.55 15.43
N LEU A 352 -2.49 -29.62 15.35
CA LEU A 352 -3.93 -29.54 15.55
C LEU A 352 -4.29 -29.25 17.01
N PHE A 353 -3.57 -29.83 17.98
CA PHE A 353 -3.71 -29.52 19.39
C PHE A 353 -3.45 -28.03 19.66
N GLU A 354 -2.31 -27.52 19.23
CA GLU A 354 -1.94 -26.11 19.41
C GLU A 354 -2.96 -25.20 18.72
N TYR A 355 -3.39 -25.57 17.51
CA TYR A 355 -4.40 -24.80 16.80
C TYR A 355 -5.72 -24.75 17.54
N ILE A 356 -6.21 -25.86 18.11
CA ILE A 356 -7.50 -25.89 18.80
C ILE A 356 -7.41 -25.17 20.15
N GLU A 357 -6.47 -25.57 21.01
CA GLU A 357 -6.40 -25.16 22.41
C GLU A 357 -5.81 -23.76 22.62
N VAL A 358 -4.79 -23.41 21.84
CA VAL A 358 -4.04 -22.17 22.01
C VAL A 358 -4.53 -21.12 21.02
N ASP A 359 -4.60 -21.47 19.75
CA ASP A 359 -4.91 -20.49 18.72
C ASP A 359 -6.42 -20.22 18.63
N TYR A 360 -7.21 -21.20 18.20
CA TYR A 360 -8.64 -21.06 17.93
C TYR A 360 -9.44 -20.67 19.17
N ASN A 361 -9.32 -21.41 20.27
CA ASN A 361 -10.12 -21.18 21.47
C ASN A 361 -9.74 -19.89 22.21
N ARG A 362 -8.44 -19.56 22.31
CA ARG A 362 -7.97 -18.49 23.22
C ARG A 362 -7.60 -17.19 22.51
N THR A 363 -7.05 -17.23 21.30
CA THR A 363 -6.50 -16.03 20.63
C THR A 363 -7.28 -15.60 19.40
N ARG A 364 -7.80 -16.55 18.61
CA ARG A 364 -8.44 -16.28 17.32
C ARG A 364 -9.72 -15.47 17.49
N ARG A 365 -9.84 -14.36 16.77
CA ARG A 365 -11.01 -13.48 16.83
C ARG A 365 -12.14 -13.94 15.91
N HIS A 366 -13.35 -14.07 16.48
CA HIS A 366 -14.55 -14.50 15.77
C HIS A 366 -15.49 -13.33 15.49
N SER A 367 -15.84 -13.11 14.22
CA SER A 367 -16.77 -12.03 13.85
C SER A 367 -18.18 -12.23 14.43
N ALA A 368 -18.62 -13.50 14.57
CA ALA A 368 -19.89 -13.85 15.20
C ALA A 368 -19.92 -13.50 16.70
N LEU A 369 -18.76 -13.42 17.35
CA LEU A 369 -18.59 -13.13 18.78
C LEU A 369 -18.17 -11.68 19.04
N GLY A 370 -18.43 -10.77 18.11
CA GLY A 370 -18.01 -9.38 18.22
C GLY A 370 -16.49 -9.18 18.19
N TYR A 371 -15.74 -10.11 17.57
CA TYR A 371 -14.27 -10.16 17.52
C TYR A 371 -13.57 -10.50 18.83
N LEU A 372 -14.28 -11.15 19.76
CA LEU A 372 -13.68 -11.88 20.87
C LEU A 372 -13.26 -13.29 20.43
N SER A 373 -12.29 -13.87 21.14
CA SER A 373 -12.01 -15.30 21.03
C SER A 373 -13.09 -16.11 21.77
N PRO A 374 -13.31 -17.38 21.43
CA PRO A 374 -14.31 -18.22 22.08
C PRO A 374 -14.25 -18.17 23.61
N VAL A 375 -13.05 -18.36 24.18
CA VAL A 375 -12.85 -18.31 25.64
C VAL A 375 -13.11 -16.91 26.20
N ASN A 376 -12.64 -15.84 25.55
CA ASN A 376 -12.87 -14.48 26.04
C ASN A 376 -14.34 -14.07 25.94
N PHE A 377 -15.06 -14.57 24.93
CA PHE A 377 -16.50 -14.34 24.79
C PHE A 377 -17.25 -15.01 25.94
N GLU A 378 -16.92 -16.27 26.24
CA GLU A 378 -17.58 -17.00 27.32
C GLU A 378 -17.27 -16.36 28.68
N ASN A 379 -15.99 -16.06 28.96
CA ASN A 379 -15.56 -15.37 30.18
C ASN A 379 -16.24 -14.01 30.37
N LYS A 380 -16.59 -13.30 29.28
CA LYS A 380 -17.23 -11.99 29.38
C LYS A 380 -18.73 -12.06 29.67
N ASN A 381 -19.40 -13.12 29.20
CA ASN A 381 -20.86 -13.21 29.23
C ASN A 381 -21.40 -14.21 30.27
N VAL A 382 -20.54 -15.05 30.84
CA VAL A 382 -20.89 -16.05 31.85
C VAL A 382 -20.36 -15.69 33.24
N ALA A 383 -19.31 -14.85 33.33
CA ALA A 383 -18.73 -14.41 34.60
C ALA A 383 -19.57 -13.36 35.33
#